data_AF-A0A392T509-F1
#
_entry.id   AF-A0A392T509-F1
#
_cell.length_a   1.000
_cell.length_b   1.000
_cell.length_c   1.000
_cell.angle_alpha   90.00
_cell.angle_beta   90.00
_cell.angle_gamma   90.00
#
_symmetry.space_group_name_H-M   'P 1'
#
loop_
_entity.id
_entity.type
_entity.pdbx_description
1 polymer ?
#
loop_
_entity_poly.entity_id
_entity_poly.type
_entity_poly.pdbx_seq_one_letter_code
_entity_poly.pdbx_strand_id
1 'polypeptide(L)' 'MNPVQDCATFEQTREMHYVNGAIHESMRLFPPVQFDSKFALEDDVLPDGTFIKKGSR' A
#
# COMPACT_ATOMS: atom_id res chain seq x y z
N MET A 1 21.41 -9.93 36.17
CA MET A 1 21.43 -9.19 34.89
C MET A 1 20.11 -9.47 34.20
N ASN A 2 19.38 -8.44 33.77
CA ASN A 2 18.18 -8.65 32.96
C ASN A 2 18.60 -9.18 31.58
N PRO A 3 17.85 -10.10 30.96
CA PRO A 3 18.17 -10.56 29.61
C PRO A 3 18.15 -9.37 28.66
N VAL A 4 19.20 -9.25 27.84
CA VAL A 4 19.28 -8.25 26.79
C VAL A 4 18.19 -8.58 25.76
N GLN A 5 17.35 -7.61 25.45
CA GLN A 5 16.32 -7.77 24.43
C GLN A 5 16.97 -7.67 23.04
N ASP A 6 17.02 -8.78 22.31
CA ASP A 6 17.72 -8.87 21.02
C ASP A 6 16.95 -8.25 19.84
N CYS A 7 15.61 -8.22 19.90
CA CYS A 7 14.76 -7.67 18.83
C CYS A 7 13.61 -6.81 19.37
N ALA A 8 13.14 -5.86 18.57
CA ALA A 8 11.98 -5.03 18.94
C ALA A 8 10.70 -5.85 19.04
N THR A 9 9.88 -5.57 20.04
CA THR A 9 8.50 -6.08 20.13
C THR A 9 7.63 -5.45 19.05
N PHE A 10 6.49 -6.07 18.76
CA PHE A 10 5.53 -5.52 17.82
C PHE A 10 5.12 -4.08 18.19
N GLU A 11 4.85 -3.83 19.46
CA GLU A 11 4.47 -2.52 19.97
C GLU A 11 5.58 -1.48 19.74
N GLN A 12 6.84 -1.86 19.99
CA GLN A 12 7.98 -0.96 19.74
C GLN A 12 8.19 -0.68 18.25
N THR A 13 7.94 -1.64 17.36
CA THR A 13 8.07 -1.41 15.90
C THR A 13 7.07 -0.39 15.37
N ARG A 14 5.89 -0.27 15.99
CA ARG A 14 4.87 0.70 15.57
C ARG A 14 5.32 2.15 15.77
N GLU A 15 6.13 2.40 16.79
CA GLU A 15 6.68 3.72 17.11
C GLU A 15 7.92 4.09 16.27
N MET A 16 8.43 3.18 15.41
CA MET A 16 9.59 3.43 14.56
C MET A 16 9.23 4.23 13.30
N HIS A 17 9.01 5.53 13.44
CA HIS A 17 8.56 6.40 12.35
C HIS A 17 9.44 6.36 11.09
N TYR A 18 10.77 6.33 11.26
CA TYR A 18 11.68 6.28 10.10
C TYR A 18 11.65 4.94 9.38
N VAL A 19 11.55 3.82 10.12
CA VAL A 19 11.43 2.48 9.52
C VAL A 19 10.12 2.37 8.75
N ASN A 20 9.02 2.83 9.36
CA ASN A 20 7.73 2.89 8.69
C ASN A 20 7.83 3.76 7.43
N GLY A 21 8.40 4.96 7.51
CA GLY A 21 8.59 5.84 6.36
C GLY A 21 9.38 5.18 5.22
N ALA A 22 10.50 4.53 5.54
CA ALA A 22 11.33 3.83 4.56
C ALA A 22 10.59 2.65 3.89
N ILE A 23 9.81 1.88 4.64
CA ILE A 23 9.01 0.78 4.09
C ILE A 23 7.89 1.32 3.18
N HIS A 24 7.16 2.34 3.60
CA HIS A 24 6.11 2.96 2.77
C HIS A 24 6.69 3.54 1.48
N GLU A 25 7.83 4.23 1.56
CA GLU A 25 8.47 4.81 0.39
C GLU A 25 9.00 3.72 -0.56
N SER A 26 9.48 2.61 0.00
CA SER A 26 9.87 1.43 -0.79
C SER A 26 8.67 0.84 -1.53
N MET A 27 7.51 0.71 -0.89
CA MET A 27 6.29 0.22 -1.55
C MET A 27 5.75 1.21 -2.59
N ARG A 28 5.91 2.52 -2.37
CA ARG A 28 5.51 3.57 -3.32
C ARG A 28 6.37 3.56 -4.59
N LEU A 29 7.69 3.41 -4.43
CA LEU A 29 8.66 3.38 -5.53
C LEU A 29 8.73 2.01 -6.22
N PHE A 30 8.60 0.93 -5.44
CA PHE A 30 8.77 -0.45 -5.87
C PHE A 30 7.58 -1.30 -5.40
N PRO A 31 6.37 -1.09 -5.96
CA PRO A 31 5.21 -1.87 -5.56
C PRO A 31 5.44 -3.36 -5.84
N PRO A 32 5.19 -4.27 -4.86
CA PRO A 32 5.40 -5.70 -5.04
C PRO A 32 4.53 -6.32 -6.15
N VAL A 33 3.37 -5.72 -6.42
CA VAL A 33 2.45 -6.11 -7.50
C VAL A 33 2.20 -4.90 -8.38
N GLN A 34 2.64 -4.97 -9.64
CA GLN A 34 2.58 -3.84 -10.56
C GLN A 34 1.20 -3.60 -11.18
N PHE A 35 0.37 -4.64 -11.27
CA PHE A 35 -0.93 -4.57 -11.93
C PHE A 35 -2.00 -5.22 -11.06
N ASP A 36 -3.05 -4.44 -10.75
CA ASP A 36 -4.30 -4.94 -10.20
C ASP A 36 -5.42 -4.56 -11.17
N SER A 37 -5.93 -5.53 -11.91
CA SER A 37 -6.93 -5.29 -12.95
C SER A 37 -8.33 -5.42 -12.40
N LYS A 38 -9.21 -4.48 -12.74
CA LYS A 38 -10.62 -4.48 -12.36
C LYS A 38 -11.47 -4.56 -13.62
N PHE A 39 -12.78 -4.72 -13.43
CA PHE A 39 -13.74 -4.54 -14.50
C PHE A 39 -14.83 -3.58 -14.01
N ALA A 40 -15.25 -2.65 -14.86
CA ALA A 40 -16.32 -1.72 -14.54
C ALA A 40 -17.64 -2.49 -14.35
N LEU A 41 -18.26 -2.37 -13.17
CA LEU A 41 -19.53 -3.05 -12.87
C LEU A 41 -20.72 -2.44 -13.64
N GLU A 42 -20.64 -1.14 -13.90
CA GLU A 42 -21.61 -0.33 -14.64
C GLU A 42 -20.92 0.78 -15.43
N ASP A 43 -21.70 1.54 -16.21
CA ASP A 43 -21.19 2.70 -16.93
C ASP A 43 -20.87 3.82 -15.92
N ASP A 44 -19.71 4.47 -16.05
CA ASP A 44 -19.26 5.52 -15.13
C ASP A 44 -18.47 6.62 -15.84
N VAL A 45 -18.29 7.76 -15.19
CA VAL A 45 -17.43 8.86 -15.64
C VAL A 45 -16.44 9.17 -14.51
N LEU A 46 -15.16 8.92 -14.77
CA LEU A 46 -14.09 9.17 -13.80
C LEU A 46 -13.97 10.68 -13.48
N PRO A 47 -13.33 11.05 -12.36
CA PRO A 47 -13.22 12.46 -11.94
C PRO A 47 -12.52 13.39 -12.96
N ASP A 48 -11.79 12.84 -13.92
CA ASP A 48 -11.16 13.58 -15.02
C ASP A 48 -12.07 13.75 -16.25
N GLY A 49 -13.30 13.22 -16.20
CA GLY A 49 -14.29 13.26 -17.29
C GLY A 49 -14.24 12.05 -18.23
N THR A 50 -13.36 11.07 -17.99
CA THR A 50 -13.26 9.87 -18.83
C THR A 50 -14.48 8.97 -18.67
N PHE A 51 -15.23 8.73 -19.74
CA PHE A 51 -16.33 7.75 -19.76
C PHE A 51 -15.81 6.31 -19.83
N ILE A 52 -16.30 5.45 -18.95
CA ILE A 52 -15.98 4.02 -18.86
C ILE A 52 -17.27 3.22 -19.01
N LYS A 53 -17.34 2.35 -20.02
CA LYS A 53 -18.48 1.45 -20.23
C LYS A 53 -18.42 0.26 -19.27
N LYS A 54 -19.57 -0.22 -18.79
CA LYS A 54 -19.74 -1.50 -18.11
C LYS A 54 -18.99 -2.63 -18.81
N GLY A 55 -18.22 -3.38 -18.03
CA GLY A 55 -17.41 -4.51 -18.48
C GLY A 55 -16.04 -4.12 -19.07
N SER A 56 -15.69 -2.83 -19.13
CA SER A 56 -14.33 -2.39 -19.47
C SER A 56 -13.34 -2.83 -18.40
N ARG A 57 -12.12 -3.22 -18.79
CA ARG A 57 -11.03 -3.60 -17.88
C ARG A 57 -10.16 -2.42 -17.50
#